data_AF-A0A258UXK4-F1
#
_entry.id   AF-A0A258UXK4-F1
#
_cell.length_a   1.000
_cell.length_b   1.000
_cell.length_c   1.000
_cell.angle_alpha   90.00
_cell.angle_beta   90.00
_cell.angle_gamma   90.00
#
_symmetry.space_group_name_H-M   'P 1'
#
loop_
_entity.id
_entity.type
_entity.pdbx_description
1 polymer ?
#
loop_
_entity_poly.entity_id
_entity_poly.type
_entity_poly.pdbx_seq_one_letter_code
_entity_poly.pdbx_strand_id
1 'polypeptide(L)'
;MHNRCTLDSIELRQTALNWLTLDHPSRKAAGVMQLHKAYLANTVLLDTHIHLQAHAPIPGRPTKPALVSPLEVKKRSMRTVEGRAALVHALAHIEFNAINLALDALWRFADMPDAYYADWLKVAAEEAYHFNLLNAHLSTLGFS
;
A
#
# COMPACT_ATOMS: atom_id res chain seq x y z
N MET A 1 20.12 31.01 -22.49
CA MET A 1 20.14 29.53 -22.51
C MET A 1 20.08 29.06 -21.05
N HIS A 2 18.87 28.81 -20.54
CA HIS A 2 18.70 28.46 -19.12
C HIS A 2 18.91 26.95 -18.95
N ASN A 3 20.05 26.59 -18.35
CA ASN A 3 20.25 25.31 -17.69
C ASN A 3 19.12 25.11 -16.68
N ARG A 4 18.17 24.22 -16.97
CA ARG A 4 17.32 23.60 -15.97
C ARG A 4 17.70 22.14 -15.89
N CYS A 5 18.77 21.88 -15.13
CA CYS A 5 18.88 20.65 -14.38
C CYS A 5 17.78 20.72 -13.30
N THR A 6 16.54 20.43 -13.69
CA THR A 6 15.49 20.14 -12.70
C THR A 6 15.84 18.78 -12.17
N LEU A 7 16.30 18.72 -10.92
CA LEU A 7 16.19 17.52 -10.10
C LEU A 7 14.80 16.94 -10.36
N ASP A 8 14.72 15.72 -10.91
CA ASP A 8 13.44 15.09 -11.24
C ASP A 8 12.53 15.16 -10.03
N SER A 9 11.50 16.01 -10.09
CA SER A 9 10.51 16.11 -9.04
C SER A 9 9.82 14.76 -8.89
N ILE A 10 9.67 14.29 -7.65
CA ILE A 10 9.01 13.01 -7.38
C ILE A 10 7.56 13.11 -7.85
N GLU A 11 7.16 12.28 -8.82
CA GLU A 11 5.79 12.23 -9.34
C GLU A 11 4.95 11.21 -8.56
N LEU A 12 3.73 11.60 -8.19
CA LEU A 12 2.85 10.87 -7.27
C LEU A 12 2.46 9.50 -7.82
N ARG A 13 1.92 9.45 -9.04
CA ARG A 13 1.33 8.23 -9.64
C ARG A 13 2.41 7.20 -9.95
N GLN A 14 3.58 7.63 -10.40
CA GLN A 14 4.75 6.80 -10.64
C GLN A 14 5.30 6.24 -9.33
N THR A 15 5.34 7.05 -8.27
CA THR A 15 5.76 6.59 -6.95
C THR A 15 4.75 5.59 -6.38
N ALA A 16 3.45 5.81 -6.57
CA ALA A 16 2.40 4.87 -6.19
C ALA A 16 2.54 3.53 -6.93
N LEU A 17 2.81 3.56 -8.24
CA LEU A 17 3.09 2.36 -9.04
C LEU A 17 4.34 1.61 -8.52
N ASN A 18 5.41 2.32 -8.18
CA ASN A 18 6.62 1.72 -7.61
C ASN A 18 6.36 1.04 -6.25
N TRP A 19 5.50 1.62 -5.41
CA TRP A 19 5.08 0.95 -4.17
C TRP A 19 4.15 -0.23 -4.42
N LEU A 20 3.30 -0.15 -5.46
CA LEU A 20 2.40 -1.23 -5.82
C LEU A 20 3.17 -2.48 -6.25
N THR A 21 4.27 -2.33 -6.99
CA THR A 21 5.11 -3.44 -7.47
C THR A 21 5.96 -4.09 -6.37
N LEU A 22 6.13 -3.44 -5.22
CA LEU A 22 6.92 -3.99 -4.10
C LEU A 22 6.21 -5.18 -3.44
N ASP A 23 6.95 -6.22 -3.09
CA ASP A 23 6.44 -7.44 -2.45
C ASP A 23 6.66 -7.48 -0.93
N HIS A 24 7.27 -6.44 -0.35
CA HIS A 24 7.58 -6.37 1.07
C HIS A 24 6.54 -5.52 1.84
N PRO A 25 5.67 -6.14 2.68
CA PRO A 25 4.54 -5.44 3.29
C PRO A 25 4.91 -4.23 4.15
N SER A 26 5.83 -4.39 5.10
CA SER A 26 6.21 -3.31 6.03
C SER A 26 6.90 -2.14 5.32
N ARG A 27 7.77 -2.42 4.33
CA ARG A 27 8.40 -1.38 3.50
C ARG A 27 7.38 -0.64 2.65
N LYS A 28 6.41 -1.37 2.06
CA LYS A 28 5.31 -0.76 1.30
C LYS A 28 4.48 0.16 2.20
N ALA A 29 4.00 -0.33 3.34
CA ALA A 29 3.19 0.46 4.27
C ALA A 29 3.93 1.75 4.72
N ALA A 30 5.20 1.64 5.12
CA ALA A 30 6.01 2.80 5.48
C ALA A 30 6.19 3.78 4.32
N GLY A 31 6.48 3.27 3.11
CA GLY A 31 6.65 4.08 1.91
C GLY A 31 5.39 4.85 1.51
N VAL A 32 4.22 4.20 1.59
CA VAL A 32 2.91 4.83 1.31
C VAL A 32 2.60 5.95 2.31
N MET A 33 2.83 5.71 3.61
CA MET A 33 2.65 6.75 4.63
C MET A 33 3.60 7.93 4.39
N GLN A 34 4.84 7.68 3.97
CA GLN A 34 5.80 8.73 3.63
C GLN A 34 5.37 9.51 2.38
N LEU A 35 4.86 8.81 1.36
CA LEU A 35 4.33 9.43 0.14
C LEU A 35 3.18 10.38 0.45
N HIS A 36 2.24 9.95 1.31
CA HIS A 36 1.13 10.81 1.74
C HIS A 36 1.62 12.06 2.48
N LYS A 37 2.58 11.91 3.41
CA LYS A 37 3.20 13.07 4.08
C LYS A 37 3.89 14.02 3.10
N ALA A 38 4.60 13.47 2.11
CA ALA A 38 5.30 14.23 1.08
C ALA A 38 4.31 14.98 0.16
N TYR A 39 3.17 14.35 -0.17
CA TYR A 39 2.08 15.00 -0.90
C TYR A 39 1.48 16.17 -0.11
N LEU A 40 1.15 15.98 1.17
CA LEU A 40 0.64 17.05 2.05
C LEU A 40 1.64 18.20 2.23
N ALA A 41 2.94 17.91 2.17
CA ALA A 41 4.01 18.90 2.22
C ALA A 41 4.29 19.59 0.86
N ASN A 42 3.54 19.24 -0.20
CA ASN A 42 3.75 19.71 -1.57
C ASN A 42 5.16 19.42 -2.12
N THR A 43 5.80 18.34 -1.67
CA THR A 43 7.12 17.90 -2.14
C THR A 43 7.03 16.84 -3.25
N VAL A 44 5.81 16.44 -3.61
CA VAL A 44 5.50 15.47 -4.67
C VAL A 44 4.56 16.18 -5.65
N LEU A 45 4.83 16.03 -6.94
CA LEU A 45 3.98 16.58 -7.99
C LEU A 45 2.95 15.55 -8.43
N LEU A 46 1.78 16.04 -8.82
CA LEU A 46 0.77 15.26 -9.50
C LEU A 46 0.67 15.75 -10.94
N ASP A 47 1.00 14.89 -11.89
CA ASP A 47 0.68 15.09 -13.30
C ASP A 47 -0.45 14.12 -13.67
N THR A 48 -1.65 14.65 -13.90
CA THR A 48 -2.83 13.84 -14.22
C THR A 48 -2.79 13.31 -15.65
N HIS A 49 -2.01 13.93 -16.54
CA HIS A 49 -1.95 13.63 -17.97
C HIS A 49 -0.83 12.66 -18.34
N ILE A 50 0.10 12.37 -17.42
CA ILE A 50 1.16 11.40 -17.69
C ILE A 50 0.55 10.01 -17.91
N HIS A 51 1.00 9.35 -18.98
CA HIS A 51 0.63 7.97 -19.27
C HIS A 51 1.71 7.04 -18.72
N LEU A 52 1.33 6.26 -17.70
CA LEU A 52 2.22 5.31 -17.04
C LEU A 52 1.93 3.89 -17.50
N GLN A 53 2.96 3.06 -17.52
CA GLN A 53 2.85 1.62 -17.77
C GLN A 53 3.49 0.85 -16.62
N ALA A 54 2.86 -0.26 -16.23
CA ALA A 54 3.42 -1.15 -15.24
C ALA A 54 4.72 -1.78 -15.77
N HIS A 55 5.80 -1.59 -15.03
CA HIS A 55 7.13 -2.14 -15.36
C HIS A 55 7.39 -3.53 -14.74
N ALA A 56 6.47 -4.00 -13.89
CA ALA A 56 6.53 -5.29 -13.21
C ALA A 56 5.10 -5.81 -12.92
N PRO A 57 4.93 -7.10 -12.57
CA PRO A 57 3.64 -7.63 -12.15
C PRO A 57 3.08 -6.87 -10.94
N ILE A 58 1.80 -6.52 -11.02
CA ILE A 58 1.08 -5.78 -9.97
C ILE A 58 -0.11 -6.61 -9.44
N PRO A 59 -0.45 -6.51 -8.14
CA PRO A 59 0.41 -5.97 -7.09
C PRO A 59 1.64 -6.88 -6.88
N GLY A 60 2.73 -6.32 -6.36
CA GLY A 60 3.85 -7.08 -5.84
C GLY A 60 3.37 -7.98 -4.71
N ARG A 61 3.54 -9.30 -4.86
CA ARG A 61 2.99 -10.30 -3.96
C ARG A 61 4.09 -10.85 -3.06
N PRO A 62 3.97 -10.72 -1.73
CA PRO A 62 4.87 -11.41 -0.81
C PRO A 62 4.81 -12.91 -1.03
N THR A 63 5.91 -13.62 -0.77
CA THR A 63 5.99 -15.09 -0.91
C THR A 63 5.09 -15.86 0.07
N LYS A 64 4.60 -15.19 1.12
CA LYS A 64 3.69 -15.76 2.12
C LYS A 64 2.56 -14.77 2.42
N PRO A 65 1.35 -15.25 2.76
CA PRO A 65 0.93 -16.65 2.84
C PRO A 65 0.74 -17.29 1.46
N ALA A 66 0.83 -18.61 1.39
CA ALA A 66 0.51 -19.34 0.17
C ALA A 66 -0.96 -19.16 -0.18
N LEU A 67 -1.25 -18.98 -1.47
CA LEU A 67 -2.61 -18.99 -1.99
C LEU A 67 -3.17 -20.41 -1.88
N VAL A 68 -4.19 -20.56 -1.04
CA VAL A 68 -4.93 -21.81 -0.84
C VAL A 68 -6.37 -21.60 -1.27
N SER A 69 -7.08 -22.68 -1.60
CA SER A 69 -8.50 -22.62 -1.93
C SER A 69 -9.30 -22.06 -0.74
N PRO A 70 -10.40 -21.32 -0.96
CA PRO A 70 -11.29 -20.87 0.12
C PRO A 70 -11.75 -21.99 1.07
N LEU A 71 -11.82 -23.23 0.57
CA LEU A 71 -12.20 -24.43 1.34
C LEU A 71 -11.08 -24.93 2.28
N GLU A 72 -9.84 -24.52 2.05
CA GLU A 72 -8.65 -24.93 2.80
C GLU A 72 -8.28 -23.91 3.90
N VAL A 73 -9.04 -22.82 4.01
CA VAL A 73 -8.85 -21.79 5.03
C VAL A 73 -9.25 -22.36 6.40
N LYS A 74 -8.26 -22.55 7.28
CA LYS A 74 -8.48 -23.07 8.64
C LYS A 74 -9.44 -22.16 9.44
N LYS A 75 -10.39 -22.78 10.15
CA LYS A 75 -11.31 -22.06 11.05
C LYS A 75 -10.53 -21.39 12.19
N ARG A 76 -10.84 -20.11 12.44
CA ARG A 76 -10.20 -19.28 13.47
C ARG A 76 -11.02 -19.36 14.76
N SER A 77 -10.43 -19.79 15.86
CA SER A 77 -11.09 -19.83 17.18
C SER A 77 -10.72 -18.59 18.00
N MET A 78 -11.67 -17.73 18.36
CA MET A 78 -11.35 -16.53 19.17
C MET A 78 -11.06 -16.84 20.66
N ARG A 79 -11.19 -18.11 21.08
CA ARG A 79 -11.07 -18.51 22.49
C ARG A 79 -9.62 -18.58 22.96
N THR A 80 -8.67 -18.89 22.08
CA THR A 80 -7.26 -19.03 22.43
C THR A 80 -6.42 -17.84 21.95
N VAL A 81 -5.22 -17.68 22.50
CA VAL A 81 -4.29 -16.62 22.09
C VAL A 81 -3.91 -16.79 20.61
N GLU A 82 -3.66 -18.03 20.19
CA GLU A 82 -3.27 -18.39 18.82
C GLU A 82 -4.37 -18.07 17.82
N GLY A 83 -5.63 -18.34 18.17
CA GLY A 83 -6.73 -18.05 17.27
C GLY A 83 -7.14 -16.58 17.25
N ARG A 84 -6.86 -15.80 18.31
CA ARG A 84 -6.87 -14.33 18.26
C ARG A 84 -5.74 -13.80 17.37
N ALA A 85 -4.52 -14.32 17.50
CA ALA A 85 -3.42 -13.96 16.62
C ALA A 85 -3.73 -14.27 15.15
N ALA A 86 -4.34 -15.43 14.85
CA ALA A 86 -4.78 -15.76 13.49
C ALA A 86 -5.84 -14.79 12.93
N LEU A 87 -6.73 -14.26 13.78
CA LEU A 87 -7.70 -13.24 13.38
C LEU A 87 -7.01 -11.90 13.07
N VAL A 88 -6.14 -11.43 13.96
CA VAL A 88 -5.39 -10.18 13.76
C VAL A 88 -4.50 -10.27 12.53
N HIS A 89 -3.86 -11.42 12.29
CA HIS A 89 -3.10 -11.68 11.07
C HIS A 89 -3.97 -11.60 9.82
N ALA A 90 -5.17 -12.16 9.85
CA ALA A 90 -6.10 -12.06 8.73
C ALA A 90 -6.57 -10.62 8.46
N LEU A 91 -6.81 -9.83 9.51
CA LEU A 91 -7.10 -8.40 9.37
C LEU A 91 -5.92 -7.67 8.72
N ALA A 92 -4.69 -7.94 9.17
CA ALA A 92 -3.50 -7.33 8.57
C ALA A 92 -3.37 -7.66 7.06
N HIS A 93 -3.74 -8.87 6.63
CA HIS A 93 -3.81 -9.21 5.20
C HIS A 93 -4.89 -8.44 4.43
N ILE A 94 -6.05 -8.20 5.06
CA ILE A 94 -7.11 -7.39 4.45
C ILE A 94 -6.62 -5.96 4.26
N GLU A 95 -6.01 -5.35 5.29
CA GLU A 95 -5.47 -3.99 5.18
C GLU A 95 -4.36 -3.91 4.13
N PHE A 96 -3.46 -4.89 4.08
CA PHE A 96 -2.41 -4.91 3.06
C PHE A 96 -2.98 -5.00 1.64
N ASN A 97 -4.03 -5.78 1.42
CA ASN A 97 -4.72 -5.82 0.14
C ASN A 97 -5.44 -4.49 -0.16
N ALA A 98 -6.01 -3.82 0.84
CA ALA A 98 -6.62 -2.51 0.68
C ALA A 98 -5.59 -1.43 0.26
N ILE A 99 -4.37 -1.44 0.83
CA ILE A 99 -3.26 -0.59 0.36
C ILE A 99 -2.99 -0.83 -1.13
N ASN A 100 -2.90 -2.10 -1.56
CA ASN A 100 -2.64 -2.43 -2.96
C ASN A 100 -3.76 -1.93 -3.89
N LEU A 101 -5.02 -2.08 -3.49
CA LEU A 101 -6.17 -1.60 -4.28
C LEU A 101 -6.19 -0.07 -4.38
N ALA A 102 -5.92 0.62 -3.27
CA ALA A 102 -5.88 2.08 -3.25
C ALA A 102 -4.73 2.62 -4.12
N LEU A 103 -3.54 2.02 -4.04
CA LEU A 103 -2.42 2.34 -4.93
C LEU A 103 -2.77 2.07 -6.40
N ASP A 104 -3.45 0.96 -6.69
CA ASP A 104 -3.87 0.59 -8.04
C ASP A 104 -4.83 1.60 -8.67
N ALA A 105 -5.81 2.07 -7.92
CA ALA A 105 -6.69 3.15 -8.33
C ALA A 105 -5.91 4.46 -8.53
N LEU A 106 -5.01 4.79 -7.61
CA LEU A 106 -4.21 6.01 -7.63
C LEU A 106 -3.33 6.13 -8.89
N TRP A 107 -2.61 5.08 -9.29
CA TRP A 107 -1.67 5.19 -10.41
C TRP A 107 -2.35 5.03 -11.78
N ARG A 108 -3.36 4.14 -11.89
CA ARG A 108 -3.83 3.61 -13.19
C ARG A 108 -4.56 4.63 -14.04
N PHE A 109 -5.45 5.42 -13.44
CA PHE A 109 -6.36 6.28 -14.20
C PHE A 109 -5.71 7.64 -14.44
N ALA A 110 -5.51 8.01 -15.71
CA ALA A 110 -5.11 9.35 -16.12
C ALA A 110 -6.35 10.25 -16.25
N ASP A 111 -6.12 11.56 -16.32
CA ASP A 111 -7.12 12.60 -16.61
C ASP A 111 -8.26 12.69 -15.58
N MET A 112 -8.05 12.19 -14.36
CA MET A 112 -9.00 12.34 -13.26
C MET A 112 -8.79 13.69 -12.54
N PRO A 113 -9.79 14.20 -11.79
CA PRO A 113 -9.60 15.39 -10.96
C PRO A 113 -8.54 15.16 -9.86
N ASP A 114 -7.78 16.18 -9.47
CA ASP A 114 -6.76 16.09 -8.41
C ASP A 114 -7.25 15.43 -7.12
N ALA A 115 -8.50 15.72 -6.74
CA ALA A 115 -9.15 15.13 -5.56
C ALA A 115 -9.23 13.60 -5.62
N TYR A 116 -9.42 13.01 -6.80
CA TYR A 116 -9.42 11.56 -6.98
C TYR A 116 -8.10 10.94 -6.48
N TYR A 117 -6.97 11.54 -6.87
CA TYR A 117 -5.65 11.06 -6.48
C TYR A 117 -5.39 11.33 -4.98
N ALA A 118 -5.76 12.51 -4.49
CA ALA A 118 -5.63 12.84 -3.08
C ALA A 118 -6.41 11.86 -2.19
N ASP A 119 -7.65 11.55 -2.55
CA ASP A 119 -8.53 10.65 -1.78
C ASP A 119 -8.00 9.21 -1.78
N TRP A 120 -7.58 8.68 -2.93
CA TRP A 120 -6.99 7.34 -2.98
C TRP A 120 -5.65 7.25 -2.25
N LEU A 121 -4.82 8.29 -2.31
CA LEU A 121 -3.58 8.35 -1.52
C LEU A 121 -3.87 8.38 -0.02
N LYS A 122 -4.89 9.12 0.40
CA LYS A 122 -5.33 9.15 1.79
C LYS A 122 -5.80 7.78 2.26
N VAL A 123 -6.68 7.11 1.51
CA VAL A 123 -7.12 5.74 1.81
C VAL A 123 -5.91 4.81 1.93
N ALA A 124 -4.99 4.83 0.97
CA ALA A 124 -3.79 4.00 1.02
C ALA A 124 -2.96 4.23 2.30
N ALA A 125 -2.86 5.48 2.76
CA ALA A 125 -2.15 5.83 3.98
C ALA A 125 -2.88 5.40 5.27
N GLU A 126 -4.21 5.49 5.29
CA GLU A 126 -5.05 5.01 6.40
C GLU A 126 -4.93 3.49 6.56
N GLU A 127 -5.02 2.73 5.47
CA GLU A 127 -4.87 1.27 5.54
C GLU A 127 -3.44 0.84 5.86
N ALA A 128 -2.43 1.60 5.43
CA ALA A 128 -1.04 1.40 5.86
C ALA A 128 -0.84 1.63 7.36
N TYR A 129 -1.56 2.61 7.93
CA TYR A 129 -1.57 2.84 9.37
C TYR A 129 -2.26 1.69 10.12
N HIS A 130 -3.44 1.25 9.68
CA HIS A 130 -4.15 0.10 10.26
C HIS A 130 -3.30 -1.17 10.22
N PHE A 131 -2.67 -1.46 9.08
CA PHE A 131 -1.75 -2.57 8.92
C PHE A 131 -0.62 -2.55 9.96
N ASN A 132 0.00 -1.39 10.17
CA ASN A 132 1.08 -1.24 11.15
C ASN A 132 0.60 -1.43 12.59
N LEU A 133 -0.59 -0.94 12.95
CA LEU A 133 -1.19 -1.17 14.27
C LEU A 133 -1.43 -2.67 14.52
N LEU A 134 -1.99 -3.38 13.52
CA LEU A 134 -2.27 -4.81 13.62
C LEU A 134 -0.98 -5.63 13.76
N ASN A 135 0.07 -5.30 13.00
CA ASN A 135 1.37 -5.96 13.11
C ASN A 135 2.08 -5.68 14.44
N ALA A 136 2.00 -4.43 14.93
CA ALA A 136 2.52 -4.10 16.25
C ALA A 136 1.80 -4.93 17.31
N HIS A 137 0.47 -5.06 17.22
CA HIS A 137 -0.31 -5.88 18.14
C HIS A 137 0.04 -7.38 18.04
N LEU A 138 0.19 -7.94 16.84
CA LEU A 138 0.67 -9.31 16.66
C LEU A 138 2.01 -9.55 17.33
N SER A 139 2.93 -8.60 17.18
CA SER A 139 4.26 -8.66 17.80
C SER A 139 4.14 -8.71 19.34
N THR A 140 3.20 -7.96 19.93
CA THR A 140 2.94 -8.04 21.39
C THR A 140 2.40 -9.40 21.84
N LEU A 141 1.77 -10.16 20.94
CA LEU A 141 1.28 -11.51 21.19
C LEU A 141 2.34 -12.59 20.92
N GLY A 142 3.52 -12.22 20.42
CA GLY A 142 4.61 -13.14 20.05
C GLY A 142 4.49 -13.74 18.65
N PHE A 143 3.70 -13.14 17.76
CA PHE A 143 3.48 -13.59 16.38
C PHE A 143 3.95 -12.53 15.36
N SER A 144 4.36 -12.96 14.16
CA SER A 144 4.78 -12.10 13.05
C SER A 144 4.26 -12.61 11.71
#